data_AF-R6XVU2-F1
#
_entry.id   AF-R6XVU2-F1
#
_cell.length_a   1.000
_cell.length_b   1.000
_cell.length_c   1.000
_cell.angle_alpha   90.00
_cell.angle_beta   90.00
_cell.angle_gamma   90.00
#
_symmetry.space_group_name_H-M   'P 1'
#
loop_
_entity.id
_entity.type
_entity.pdbx_description
1 polymer ?
#
loop_
_entity_poly.entity_id
_entity_poly.type
_entity_poly.pdbx_seq_one_letter_code
_entity_poly.pdbx_strand_id
1 'polypeptide(L)'
;MAKVVFCNIAWMKLYSGITDNDQPKNGGAFVKENNDACESFNFYPYNHYCLGYVRAPGERLNLARVEDVPDDVDKIDDVTVIWVATNDTGRHIVGWYEHAEMYRYYQYFEDNIVENHTYWQYNFKTREENAHIIPEELRNFRVLSASKAGAGLGMGQSNLWYADSAITKEKFVPKVLEYLEKIRPQTIQQYWRKEFVEKIADIQGKSVEELNELAANETNPGKLFAIDNLIISMNPPDMFKARFHRAADLELYLLYDEAIEEYQRALACVTDEDKDSDTYLTCLFNLQRLLEFTGKYFLGWEMAQRCLAESKTIEDKFIAIESMLIMASREGNTELVEKALGYYADLKTDYAKDTVQDYKNWLKEQKKNKQ
;
A
#
# COMPACT_ATOMS: atom_id res chain seq x y z
N MET A 1 -19.75 -9.06 20.22
CA MET A 1 -19.53 -10.35 19.52
C MET A 1 -18.40 -10.09 18.53
N ALA A 2 -17.44 -11.00 18.34
CA ALA A 2 -16.27 -10.73 17.49
C ALA A 2 -16.69 -10.52 16.02
N LYS A 3 -16.18 -9.45 15.39
CA LYS A 3 -16.37 -9.17 13.96
C LYS A 3 -15.38 -10.05 13.18
N VAL A 4 -15.87 -11.11 12.54
CA VAL A 4 -15.01 -12.12 11.90
C VAL A 4 -15.48 -12.41 10.48
N VAL A 5 -14.52 -12.53 9.57
CA VAL A 5 -14.76 -13.00 8.20
C VAL A 5 -13.66 -13.98 7.79
N PHE A 6 -14.03 -15.00 7.03
CA PHE A 6 -13.09 -15.99 6.49
C PHE A 6 -12.93 -15.79 4.99
N CYS A 7 -11.68 -15.74 4.52
CA CYS A 7 -11.30 -15.41 3.15
C CYS A 7 -10.44 -16.54 2.58
N ASN A 8 -10.95 -17.24 1.56
CA ASN A 8 -10.25 -18.34 0.90
C ASN A 8 -9.42 -17.81 -0.27
N ILE A 9 -8.12 -18.06 -0.18
CA ILE A 9 -7.08 -17.63 -1.11
C ILE A 9 -6.24 -18.85 -1.57
N ALA A 10 -5.36 -18.67 -2.56
CA ALA A 10 -4.39 -19.70 -2.92
C ALA A 10 -3.44 -20.02 -1.74
N TRP A 11 -2.91 -21.23 -1.75
CA TRP A 11 -1.90 -21.67 -0.79
C TRP A 11 -0.53 -21.12 -1.20
N MET A 12 0.07 -20.33 -0.31
CA MET A 12 1.45 -19.79 -0.41
C MET A 12 2.10 -19.82 0.96
N LYS A 13 3.43 -19.71 1.03
CA LYS A 13 4.21 -19.72 2.28
C LYS A 13 4.16 -18.37 2.97
N LEU A 14 4.45 -17.30 2.24
CA LEU A 14 4.71 -15.98 2.80
C LEU A 14 3.72 -14.92 2.33
N TYR A 15 3.09 -15.09 1.17
CA TYR A 15 2.17 -14.09 0.61
C TYR A 15 2.84 -12.71 0.46
N SER A 16 4.06 -12.73 -0.08
CA SER A 16 4.94 -11.56 -0.29
C SER A 16 5.37 -11.42 -1.75
N GLY A 17 4.47 -11.81 -2.65
CA GLY A 17 4.73 -11.94 -4.07
C GLY A 17 5.10 -13.35 -4.51
N ILE A 18 5.05 -13.54 -5.83
CA ILE A 18 5.31 -14.82 -6.48
C ILE A 18 6.82 -14.97 -6.70
N THR A 19 7.38 -16.05 -6.17
CA THR A 19 8.81 -16.41 -6.37
C THR A 19 8.93 -17.86 -6.79
N ASP A 20 10.07 -18.26 -7.34
CA ASP A 20 10.33 -19.68 -7.68
C ASP A 20 10.10 -20.63 -6.48
N ASN A 21 10.29 -20.14 -5.26
CA ASN A 21 10.16 -20.92 -4.03
C ASN A 21 8.78 -20.81 -3.35
N ASP A 22 7.93 -19.89 -3.81
CA ASP A 22 6.59 -19.64 -3.28
C ASP A 22 5.61 -19.29 -4.41
N GLN A 23 5.08 -20.34 -5.03
CA GLN A 23 4.10 -20.27 -6.12
C GLN A 23 2.69 -20.55 -5.57
N PRO A 24 1.65 -19.82 -6.02
CA PRO A 24 0.28 -20.07 -5.58
C PRO A 24 -0.19 -21.47 -6.00
N LYS A 25 -0.74 -22.23 -5.05
CA LYS A 25 -1.32 -23.57 -5.28
C LYS A 25 -2.81 -23.59 -4.95
N ASN A 26 -3.57 -24.34 -5.73
CA ASN A 26 -5.01 -24.57 -5.50
C ASN A 26 -5.86 -23.28 -5.41
N GLY A 27 -5.38 -22.17 -5.98
CA GLY A 27 -6.26 -21.05 -6.29
C GLY A 27 -7.30 -21.47 -7.33
N GLY A 28 -8.42 -20.76 -7.40
CA GLY A 28 -9.52 -21.11 -8.32
C GLY A 28 -9.06 -21.26 -9.78
N ALA A 29 -9.94 -21.80 -10.64
CA ALA A 29 -9.63 -22.11 -12.05
C ALA A 29 -8.97 -20.97 -12.86
N PHE A 30 -9.04 -19.73 -12.38
CA PHE A 30 -8.52 -18.52 -12.98
C PHE A 30 -7.03 -18.20 -12.72
N VAL A 31 -6.35 -18.84 -11.76
CA VAL A 31 -4.92 -18.55 -11.47
C VAL A 31 -4.01 -18.91 -12.66
N LYS A 32 -4.46 -19.79 -13.56
CA LYS A 32 -3.70 -20.17 -14.76
C LYS A 32 -3.87 -19.23 -15.96
N GLU A 33 -4.84 -18.33 -15.96
CA GLU A 33 -5.25 -17.62 -17.19
C GLU A 33 -5.13 -16.09 -17.12
N ASN A 34 -5.16 -15.47 -15.93
CA ASN A 34 -5.43 -14.01 -15.83
C ASN A 34 -4.43 -13.14 -15.05
N ASN A 35 -3.23 -13.65 -14.72
CA ASN A 35 -2.20 -12.83 -14.06
C ASN A 35 -2.66 -12.16 -12.74
N ASP A 36 -3.69 -12.71 -12.07
CA ASP A 36 -4.27 -12.16 -10.85
C ASP A 36 -3.45 -12.59 -9.62
N ALA A 37 -2.35 -11.87 -9.41
CA ALA A 37 -1.43 -12.08 -8.30
C ALA A 37 -1.81 -11.27 -7.05
N CYS A 38 -2.99 -10.61 -7.00
CA CYS A 38 -3.31 -9.68 -5.90
C CYS A 38 -3.27 -10.36 -4.53
N GLU A 39 -3.84 -11.56 -4.39
CA GLU A 39 -3.80 -12.31 -3.12
C GLU A 39 -2.39 -12.77 -2.72
N SER A 40 -1.44 -12.81 -3.66
CA SER A 40 -0.06 -13.20 -3.39
C SER A 40 0.72 -12.16 -2.58
N PHE A 41 0.18 -10.96 -2.40
CA PHE A 41 0.79 -9.87 -1.62
C PHE A 41 0.02 -9.55 -0.34
N ASN A 42 -0.95 -10.39 0.06
CA ASN A 42 -1.78 -10.11 1.24
C ASN A 42 -0.93 -9.87 2.51
N PHE A 43 0.24 -10.45 2.68
CA PHE A 43 1.05 -10.19 3.89
C PHE A 43 2.31 -9.38 3.60
N TYR A 44 2.37 -8.73 2.44
CA TYR A 44 3.46 -7.83 2.10
C TYR A 44 3.23 -6.46 2.77
N PRO A 45 4.22 -5.93 3.51
CA PRO A 45 4.12 -4.62 4.12
C PRO A 45 4.20 -3.50 3.06
N TYR A 46 3.20 -2.64 3.07
CA TYR A 46 3.05 -1.48 2.21
C TYR A 46 2.86 -0.22 3.07
N ASN A 47 3.92 0.58 3.19
CA ASN A 47 3.94 1.78 4.03
C ASN A 47 3.27 1.57 5.41
N HIS A 48 3.73 0.54 6.15
CA HIS A 48 3.23 0.14 7.47
C HIS A 48 1.85 -0.54 7.51
N TYR A 49 1.30 -0.93 6.36
CA TYR A 49 0.03 -1.64 6.26
C TYR A 49 0.14 -2.91 5.42
N CYS A 50 -0.66 -3.93 5.75
CA CYS A 50 -0.95 -5.03 4.84
C CYS A 50 -2.30 -4.78 4.15
N LEU A 51 -2.32 -4.92 2.83
CA LEU A 51 -3.50 -4.70 1.99
C LEU A 51 -4.01 -6.07 1.52
N GLY A 52 -5.11 -6.51 2.11
CA GLY A 52 -5.67 -7.84 1.91
C GLY A 52 -6.69 -7.87 0.79
N TYR A 53 -6.45 -8.75 -0.19
CA TYR A 53 -7.33 -9.04 -1.29
C TYR A 53 -8.00 -10.40 -1.15
N VAL A 54 -9.29 -10.46 -1.42
CA VAL A 54 -10.00 -11.70 -1.73
C VAL A 54 -10.98 -11.45 -2.85
N ARG A 55 -11.01 -12.33 -3.85
CA ARG A 55 -11.99 -12.20 -4.92
C ARG A 55 -13.41 -12.33 -4.38
N ALA A 56 -14.19 -11.27 -4.51
CA ALA A 56 -15.60 -11.20 -4.11
C ALA A 56 -16.53 -11.24 -5.34
N PRO A 57 -17.67 -11.95 -5.29
CA PRO A 57 -18.69 -11.85 -6.32
C PRO A 57 -19.17 -10.41 -6.48
N GLY A 58 -19.09 -9.88 -7.71
CA GLY A 58 -19.53 -8.51 -8.03
C GLY A 58 -18.69 -7.42 -7.38
N GLU A 59 -17.45 -7.73 -6.97
CA GLU A 59 -16.50 -6.77 -6.37
C GLU A 59 -17.05 -6.06 -5.12
N ARG A 60 -17.98 -6.75 -4.43
CA ARG A 60 -18.76 -6.19 -3.32
C ARG A 60 -18.87 -7.14 -2.14
N LEU A 61 -18.41 -6.69 -0.98
CA LEU A 61 -18.60 -7.36 0.31
C LEU A 61 -19.90 -6.92 0.98
N ASN A 62 -20.45 -7.78 1.85
CA ASN A 62 -21.66 -7.50 2.62
C ASN A 62 -21.30 -7.23 4.08
N LEU A 63 -21.06 -5.95 4.39
CA LEU A 63 -20.63 -5.51 5.72
C LEU A 63 -21.68 -5.82 6.80
N ALA A 64 -22.98 -5.74 6.44
CA ALA A 64 -24.11 -6.01 7.33
C ALA A 64 -24.13 -7.43 7.93
N ARG A 65 -23.37 -8.37 7.33
CA ARG A 65 -23.24 -9.75 7.84
C ARG A 65 -22.18 -9.87 8.94
N VAL A 66 -21.29 -8.89 9.06
CA VAL A 66 -20.23 -8.81 10.06
C VAL A 66 -20.64 -7.88 11.21
N GLU A 67 -21.19 -6.72 10.87
CA GLU A 67 -21.62 -5.68 11.81
C GLU A 67 -22.98 -5.13 11.37
N ASP A 68 -23.85 -4.76 12.32
CA ASP A 68 -25.19 -4.22 12.01
C ASP A 68 -25.08 -2.77 11.50
N VAL A 69 -24.79 -2.63 10.20
CA VAL A 69 -24.65 -1.35 9.51
C VAL A 69 -25.57 -1.27 8.28
N PRO A 70 -26.08 -0.07 7.95
CA PRO A 70 -26.88 0.13 6.75
C PRO A 70 -26.05 -0.04 5.46
N ASP A 71 -26.74 -0.13 4.32
CA ASP A 71 -26.12 -0.49 3.04
C ASP A 71 -25.27 0.64 2.41
N ASP A 72 -25.46 1.89 2.88
CA ASP A 72 -24.71 3.09 2.50
C ASP A 72 -23.39 3.25 3.27
N VAL A 73 -23.13 2.41 4.29
CA VAL A 73 -21.82 2.36 4.96
C VAL A 73 -20.83 1.59 4.08
N ASP A 74 -19.78 2.26 3.61
CA ASP A 74 -18.79 1.66 2.70
C ASP A 74 -17.58 1.05 3.40
N LYS A 75 -17.43 1.25 4.72
CA LYS A 75 -16.33 0.72 5.51
C LYS A 75 -16.77 0.40 6.94
N ILE A 76 -16.27 -0.71 7.49
CA ILE A 76 -16.33 -1.01 8.93
C ILE A 76 -14.93 -1.25 9.47
N ASP A 77 -14.73 -0.95 10.75
CA ASP A 77 -13.44 -1.08 11.44
C ASP A 77 -13.45 -2.25 12.44
N ASP A 78 -12.25 -2.64 12.88
CA ASP A 78 -12.02 -3.65 13.91
C ASP A 78 -12.50 -5.07 13.53
N VAL A 79 -12.22 -5.49 12.30
CA VAL A 79 -12.55 -6.83 11.79
C VAL A 79 -11.35 -7.77 11.93
N THR A 80 -11.57 -8.98 12.46
CA THR A 80 -10.63 -10.10 12.36
C THR A 80 -10.84 -10.83 11.03
N VAL A 81 -9.87 -10.71 10.13
CA VAL A 81 -9.90 -11.35 8.81
C VAL A 81 -9.09 -12.64 8.88
N ILE A 82 -9.73 -13.77 8.65
CA ILE A 82 -9.11 -15.09 8.75
C ILE A 82 -8.84 -15.62 7.35
N TRP A 83 -7.57 -15.71 7.01
CA TRP A 83 -7.12 -16.21 5.72
C TRP A 83 -7.07 -17.74 5.76
N VAL A 84 -7.67 -18.37 4.77
CA VAL A 84 -7.72 -19.82 4.64
C VAL A 84 -7.28 -20.23 3.25
N ALA A 85 -6.62 -21.38 3.12
CA ALA A 85 -6.22 -21.91 1.83
C ALA A 85 -6.32 -23.43 1.81
N THR A 86 -6.43 -24.00 0.61
CA THR A 86 -6.61 -25.44 0.42
C THR A 86 -5.29 -26.10 0.03
N ASN A 87 -4.89 -27.12 0.79
CA ASN A 87 -3.85 -28.07 0.40
C ASN A 87 -4.45 -29.47 0.17
N ASP A 88 -3.60 -30.46 -0.06
CA ASP A 88 -3.99 -31.85 -0.35
C ASP A 88 -4.83 -32.50 0.75
N THR A 89 -4.76 -32.00 1.99
CA THR A 89 -5.47 -32.55 3.15
C THR A 89 -6.77 -31.79 3.47
N GLY A 90 -6.93 -30.57 2.96
CA GLY A 90 -8.13 -29.76 3.08
C GLY A 90 -7.84 -28.27 3.23
N ARG A 91 -8.89 -27.52 3.62
CA ARG A 91 -8.83 -26.08 3.88
C ARG A 91 -8.32 -25.81 5.30
N HIS A 92 -7.25 -25.04 5.43
CA HIS A 92 -6.61 -24.68 6.69
C HIS A 92 -6.52 -23.17 6.84
N ILE A 93 -6.47 -22.70 8.08
CA ILE A 93 -6.10 -21.31 8.38
C ILE A 93 -4.62 -21.14 8.08
N VAL A 94 -4.28 -20.13 7.27
CA VAL A 94 -2.90 -19.83 6.84
C VAL A 94 -2.34 -18.56 7.49
N GLY A 95 -3.23 -17.71 8.01
CA GLY A 95 -2.88 -16.47 8.66
C GLY A 95 -4.13 -15.66 9.00
N TRP A 96 -3.94 -14.50 9.61
CA TRP A 96 -5.05 -13.60 9.92
C TRP A 96 -4.57 -12.15 10.03
N TYR A 97 -5.53 -11.24 9.93
CA TYR A 97 -5.36 -9.85 10.34
C TYR A 97 -6.20 -9.57 11.57
N GLU A 98 -5.71 -8.63 12.37
CA GLU A 98 -6.44 -8.02 13.48
C GLU A 98 -6.69 -6.55 13.21
N HIS A 99 -7.71 -6.00 13.86
CA HIS A 99 -8.06 -4.58 13.76
C HIS A 99 -8.15 -4.07 12.31
N ALA A 100 -8.61 -4.92 11.38
CA ALA A 100 -8.63 -4.58 9.97
C ALA A 100 -9.83 -3.69 9.66
N GLU A 101 -9.61 -2.73 8.77
CA GLU A 101 -10.66 -2.06 8.03
C GLU A 101 -11.18 -3.03 6.95
N MET A 102 -12.50 -3.10 6.78
CA MET A 102 -13.16 -3.91 5.76
C MET A 102 -14.03 -3.00 4.90
N TYR A 103 -13.75 -2.99 3.60
CA TYR A 103 -14.40 -2.14 2.62
C TYR A 103 -15.50 -2.90 1.88
N ARG A 104 -16.61 -2.20 1.60
CA ARG A 104 -17.73 -2.74 0.82
C ARG A 104 -17.31 -2.99 -0.62
N TYR A 105 -16.65 -2.02 -1.23
CA TYR A 105 -16.14 -2.11 -2.59
C TYR A 105 -14.62 -2.22 -2.58
N TYR A 106 -14.07 -2.75 -3.67
CA TYR A 106 -12.63 -2.80 -3.86
C TYR A 106 -12.04 -1.41 -3.72
N GLN A 107 -11.02 -1.32 -2.90
CA GLN A 107 -10.14 -0.16 -2.90
C GLN A 107 -9.03 -0.44 -3.90
N TYR A 108 -8.56 0.63 -4.54
CA TYR A 108 -7.50 0.57 -5.53
C TYR A 108 -6.34 1.42 -5.04
N PHE A 109 -5.12 0.94 -5.24
CA PHE A 109 -3.95 1.79 -5.24
C PHE A 109 -3.13 1.50 -6.48
N GLU A 110 -2.62 2.56 -7.09
CA GLU A 110 -1.68 2.45 -8.20
C GLU A 110 -0.29 2.38 -7.58
N ASP A 111 0.49 1.35 -7.91
CA ASP A 111 1.90 1.31 -7.52
C ASP A 111 2.76 1.45 -8.77
N ASN A 112 3.75 2.32 -8.71
CA ASN A 112 4.72 2.51 -9.78
C ASN A 112 5.87 1.48 -9.71
N ILE A 113 5.95 0.67 -8.66
CA ILE A 113 7.03 -0.34 -8.49
C ILE A 113 6.86 -1.56 -9.40
N VAL A 114 5.62 -1.93 -9.76
CA VAL A 114 5.39 -3.03 -10.70
C VAL A 114 5.27 -2.47 -12.11
N GLU A 115 6.27 -2.75 -12.95
CA GLU A 115 6.20 -2.49 -14.39
C GLU A 115 4.83 -2.92 -14.93
N ASN A 116 4.11 -2.00 -15.60
CA ASN A 116 2.78 -2.11 -16.22
C ASN A 116 1.57 -1.49 -15.50
N HIS A 117 1.71 -0.50 -14.62
CA HIS A 117 0.54 0.19 -14.00
C HIS A 117 -0.45 -0.81 -13.41
N THR A 118 0.05 -1.77 -12.63
CA THR A 118 -0.83 -2.78 -12.04
C THR A 118 -1.61 -2.13 -10.91
N TYR A 119 -2.90 -1.87 -11.14
CA TYR A 119 -3.82 -1.45 -10.10
C TYR A 119 -3.97 -2.58 -9.09
N TRP A 120 -3.44 -2.36 -7.90
CA TRP A 120 -3.64 -3.29 -6.81
C TRP A 120 -5.04 -3.09 -6.25
N GLN A 121 -5.72 -4.21 -6.04
CA GLN A 121 -7.05 -4.25 -5.47
C GLN A 121 -6.96 -4.79 -4.05
N TYR A 122 -7.70 -4.19 -3.12
CA TYR A 122 -7.82 -4.74 -1.77
C TYR A 122 -9.22 -4.52 -1.20
N ASN A 123 -9.59 -5.39 -0.26
CA ASN A 123 -10.84 -5.34 0.49
C ASN A 123 -10.62 -5.03 1.97
N PHE A 124 -9.40 -5.30 2.44
CA PHE A 124 -9.02 -5.22 3.82
C PHE A 124 -7.73 -4.42 3.96
N LYS A 125 -7.63 -3.64 5.03
CA LYS A 125 -6.40 -2.93 5.38
C LYS A 125 -6.15 -3.09 6.87
N THR A 126 -4.94 -3.49 7.25
CA THR A 126 -4.54 -3.48 8.66
C THR A 126 -3.10 -2.99 8.79
N ARG A 127 -2.70 -2.59 9.99
CA ARG A 127 -1.28 -2.33 10.29
C ARG A 127 -0.50 -3.63 10.15
N GLU A 128 0.70 -3.55 9.58
CA GLU A 128 1.57 -4.72 9.35
C GLU A 128 1.87 -5.53 10.63
N GLU A 129 1.93 -4.86 11.79
CA GLU A 129 2.09 -5.47 13.11
C GLU A 129 0.91 -6.34 13.56
N ASN A 130 -0.27 -6.16 12.94
CA ASN A 130 -1.48 -6.94 13.20
C ASN A 130 -1.69 -8.06 12.17
N ALA A 131 -0.77 -8.22 11.22
CA ALA A 131 -0.83 -9.25 10.20
C ALA A 131 0.05 -10.44 10.60
N HIS A 132 -0.55 -11.62 10.68
CA HIS A 132 0.08 -12.83 11.20
C HIS A 132 0.02 -13.96 10.17
N ILE A 133 1.17 -14.46 9.75
CA ILE A 133 1.28 -15.64 8.89
C ILE A 133 1.60 -16.85 9.76
N ILE A 134 0.89 -17.96 9.53
CA ILE A 134 1.20 -19.24 10.17
C ILE A 134 2.23 -19.97 9.28
N PRO A 135 3.42 -20.35 9.81
CA PRO A 135 4.39 -21.18 9.09
C PRO A 135 3.74 -22.43 8.50
N GLU A 136 4.18 -22.84 7.32
CA GLU A 136 3.52 -23.88 6.52
C GLU A 136 3.32 -25.19 7.32
N GLU A 137 4.34 -25.57 8.08
CA GLU A 137 4.38 -26.75 8.94
C GLU A 137 3.44 -26.68 10.17
N LEU A 138 2.98 -25.48 10.53
CA LEU A 138 2.09 -25.25 11.68
C LEU A 138 0.62 -25.05 11.30
N ARG A 139 0.27 -25.05 10.00
CA ARG A 139 -1.11 -24.85 9.49
C ARG A 139 -1.99 -26.08 9.70
N ASN A 140 -2.30 -26.38 10.95
CA ASN A 140 -2.99 -27.61 11.36
C ASN A 140 -4.48 -27.41 11.69
N PHE A 141 -4.96 -26.17 11.78
CA PHE A 141 -6.38 -25.90 12.04
C PHE A 141 -7.20 -26.01 10.76
N ARG A 142 -7.99 -27.08 10.66
CA ARG A 142 -8.87 -27.34 9.51
C ARG A 142 -10.21 -26.63 9.63
N VAL A 143 -10.58 -25.89 8.58
CA VAL A 143 -11.90 -25.25 8.47
C VAL A 143 -12.89 -26.23 7.83
N LEU A 144 -14.06 -26.39 8.45
CA LEU A 144 -15.08 -27.32 7.98
C LEU A 144 -15.68 -26.86 6.64
N SER A 145 -15.93 -27.83 5.75
CA SER A 145 -16.70 -27.60 4.52
C SER A 145 -18.20 -27.67 4.82
N ALA A 146 -18.98 -26.75 4.25
CA ALA A 146 -20.44 -26.80 4.30
C ALA A 146 -21.00 -28.15 3.78
N SER A 147 -20.34 -28.78 2.80
CA SER A 147 -20.77 -30.07 2.26
C SER A 147 -20.65 -31.24 3.25
N LYS A 148 -19.80 -31.10 4.27
CA LYS A 148 -19.59 -32.12 5.32
C LYS A 148 -20.31 -31.77 6.63
N ALA A 149 -20.35 -30.49 6.97
CA ALA A 149 -20.92 -30.00 8.23
C ALA A 149 -22.40 -29.59 8.14
N GLY A 150 -22.93 -29.39 6.93
CA GLY A 150 -24.25 -28.79 6.71
C GLY A 150 -24.17 -27.30 6.37
N ALA A 151 -25.22 -26.78 5.71
CA ALA A 151 -25.30 -25.39 5.31
C ALA A 151 -25.20 -24.44 6.52
N GLY A 152 -24.36 -23.41 6.43
CA GLY A 152 -24.15 -22.44 7.50
C GLY A 152 -23.27 -22.94 8.68
N LEU A 153 -22.81 -24.19 8.66
CA LEU A 153 -21.94 -24.80 9.69
C LEU A 153 -20.50 -25.03 9.22
N GLY A 154 -20.21 -24.64 7.98
CA GLY A 154 -18.89 -24.67 7.39
C GLY A 154 -18.83 -23.74 6.19
N MET A 155 -17.62 -23.52 5.69
CA MET A 155 -17.38 -22.66 4.54
C MET A 155 -17.77 -23.37 3.24
N GLY A 156 -18.50 -22.67 2.37
CA GLY A 156 -18.97 -23.17 1.08
C GLY A 156 -17.93 -23.07 -0.05
N GLN A 157 -18.44 -22.93 -1.28
CA GLN A 157 -17.64 -22.73 -2.50
C GLN A 157 -17.25 -21.27 -2.74
N SER A 158 -17.90 -20.31 -2.07
CA SER A 158 -17.51 -18.90 -2.13
C SER A 158 -16.16 -18.69 -1.46
N ASN A 159 -15.36 -17.75 -1.97
CA ASN A 159 -14.13 -17.32 -1.33
C ASN A 159 -14.38 -16.56 -0.01
N LEU A 160 -15.62 -16.15 0.26
CA LEU A 160 -15.99 -15.43 1.47
C LEU A 160 -16.95 -16.25 2.33
N TRP A 161 -16.70 -16.24 3.64
CA TRP A 161 -17.62 -16.79 4.62
C TRP A 161 -17.67 -15.91 5.87
N TYR A 162 -18.84 -15.31 6.10
CA TYR A 162 -19.11 -14.40 7.21
C TYR A 162 -19.34 -15.10 8.55
N ALA A 163 -19.38 -16.44 8.56
CA ALA A 163 -19.55 -17.25 9.76
C ALA A 163 -20.74 -16.80 10.65
N ASP A 164 -21.81 -16.30 10.04
CA ASP A 164 -22.86 -15.48 10.67
C ASP A 164 -24.04 -16.25 11.24
N SER A 165 -24.05 -17.58 11.11
CA SER A 165 -25.04 -18.43 11.78
C SER A 165 -24.81 -18.48 13.29
N ALA A 166 -25.89 -18.56 14.08
CA ALA A 166 -25.83 -18.60 15.54
C ALA A 166 -24.90 -19.70 16.06
N ILE A 167 -25.01 -20.92 15.49
CA ILE A 167 -24.18 -22.06 15.89
C ILE A 167 -22.69 -21.81 15.61
N THR A 168 -22.36 -21.24 14.45
CA THR A 168 -20.96 -20.94 14.10
C THR A 168 -20.38 -19.85 15.00
N LYS A 169 -21.13 -18.78 15.24
CA LYS A 169 -20.76 -17.69 16.15
C LYS A 169 -20.54 -18.18 17.59
N GLU A 170 -21.39 -19.06 18.09
CA GLU A 170 -21.32 -19.54 19.47
C GLU A 170 -20.32 -20.68 19.69
N LYS A 171 -20.07 -21.54 18.70
CA LYS A 171 -19.29 -22.78 18.89
C LYS A 171 -18.02 -22.88 18.07
N PHE A 172 -17.97 -22.30 16.88
CA PHE A 172 -16.83 -22.44 15.97
C PHE A 172 -15.88 -21.25 16.08
N VAL A 173 -16.38 -20.03 15.99
CA VAL A 173 -15.56 -18.81 16.08
C VAL A 173 -14.72 -18.76 17.36
N PRO A 174 -15.25 -19.06 18.56
CA PRO A 174 -14.44 -19.04 19.78
C PRO A 174 -13.25 -20.01 19.74
N LYS A 175 -13.42 -21.21 19.15
CA LYS A 175 -12.34 -22.20 18.99
C LYS A 175 -11.27 -21.72 18.01
N VAL A 176 -11.68 -20.99 16.98
CA VAL A 176 -10.74 -20.38 16.04
C VAL A 176 -9.94 -19.30 16.75
N LEU A 177 -10.58 -18.37 17.46
CA LEU A 177 -9.89 -17.31 18.19
C LEU A 177 -8.93 -17.87 19.26
N GLU A 178 -9.34 -18.91 20.00
CA GLU A 178 -8.46 -19.63 20.94
C GLU A 178 -7.22 -20.23 20.23
N TYR A 179 -7.42 -20.80 19.05
CA TYR A 179 -6.32 -21.31 18.24
C TYR A 179 -5.38 -20.18 17.78
N LEU A 180 -5.91 -19.03 17.33
CA LEU A 180 -5.12 -17.87 16.91
C LEU A 180 -4.25 -17.36 18.05
N GLU A 181 -4.80 -17.20 19.26
CA GLU A 181 -4.03 -16.79 20.44
C GLU A 181 -2.91 -17.78 20.77
N LYS A 182 -3.20 -19.07 20.71
CA LYS A 182 -2.22 -20.12 21.00
C LYS A 182 -1.08 -20.15 19.99
N ILE A 183 -1.37 -19.94 18.71
CA ILE A 183 -0.37 -20.03 17.63
C ILE A 183 0.40 -18.71 17.43
N ARG A 184 -0.15 -17.55 17.86
CA ARG A 184 0.42 -16.21 17.70
C ARG A 184 1.94 -16.12 17.95
N PRO A 185 2.52 -16.68 19.04
CA PRO A 185 3.96 -16.54 19.29
C PRO A 185 4.86 -17.24 18.27
N GLN A 186 4.29 -18.12 17.43
CA GLN A 186 4.97 -18.90 16.40
C GLN A 186 4.69 -18.35 15.00
N THR A 187 4.01 -17.21 14.88
CA THR A 187 3.69 -16.61 13.59
C THR A 187 4.88 -15.88 13.00
N ILE A 188 4.88 -15.79 11.67
CA ILE A 188 5.77 -14.91 10.93
C ILE A 188 5.03 -13.59 10.75
N GLN A 189 5.69 -12.50 11.08
CA GLN A 189 5.23 -11.15 10.80
C GLN A 189 6.26 -10.48 9.89
N GLN A 190 5.76 -9.83 8.84
CA GLN A 190 6.60 -9.15 7.86
C GLN A 190 6.32 -7.65 7.97
N TYR A 191 7.19 -6.95 8.69
CA TYR A 191 7.00 -5.54 8.96
C TYR A 191 8.34 -4.83 9.16
N TRP A 192 8.35 -3.53 8.88
CA TRP A 192 9.54 -2.71 8.96
C TRP A 192 9.71 -2.19 10.39
N ARG A 193 10.58 -2.85 11.15
CA ARG A 193 10.92 -2.34 12.48
C ARG A 193 11.73 -1.05 12.36
N LYS A 194 11.36 -0.05 13.13
CA LYS A 194 12.10 1.22 13.26
C LYS A 194 13.60 1.00 13.48
N GLU A 195 13.96 0.06 14.35
CA GLU A 195 15.36 -0.29 14.64
C GLU A 195 16.14 -0.81 13.43
N PHE A 196 15.46 -1.37 12.43
CA PHE A 196 16.06 -1.81 11.18
C PHE A 196 16.24 -0.65 10.20
N VAL A 197 15.25 0.21 10.08
CA VAL A 197 15.29 1.37 9.18
C VAL A 197 16.32 2.40 9.63
N GLU A 198 16.50 2.57 10.95
CA GLU A 198 17.42 3.55 11.55
C GLU A 198 18.81 2.99 11.89
N LYS A 199 19.07 1.70 11.63
CA LYS A 199 20.34 1.07 11.93
C LYS A 199 21.48 1.79 11.20
N ILE A 200 22.64 1.95 11.84
CA ILE A 200 23.88 2.41 11.19
C ILE A 200 24.80 1.21 10.95
N ALA A 201 25.40 1.12 9.77
CA ALA A 201 26.36 0.06 9.46
C ALA A 201 27.66 0.22 10.26
N ASP A 202 28.19 -0.89 10.76
CA ASP A 202 29.52 -0.94 11.41
C ASP A 202 30.58 -1.27 10.36
N ILE A 203 30.88 -0.30 9.50
CA ILE A 203 31.89 -0.39 8.44
C ILE A 203 32.95 0.68 8.71
N GLN A 204 34.20 0.25 8.87
CA GLN A 204 35.32 1.13 9.21
C GLN A 204 36.28 1.31 8.03
N GLY A 205 36.93 2.47 7.99
CA GLY A 205 38.04 2.74 7.08
C GLY A 205 37.65 2.96 5.61
N LYS A 206 36.36 3.11 5.30
CA LYS A 206 35.86 3.43 3.95
C LYS A 206 35.55 4.91 3.78
N SER A 207 35.82 5.46 2.60
CA SER A 207 35.38 6.80 2.22
C SER A 207 33.88 6.83 1.89
N VAL A 208 33.31 8.03 1.77
CA VAL A 208 31.91 8.20 1.35
C VAL A 208 31.68 7.65 -0.06
N GLU A 209 32.64 7.81 -0.96
CA GLU A 209 32.59 7.28 -2.33
C GLU A 209 32.55 5.75 -2.32
N GLU A 210 33.41 5.10 -1.54
CA GLU A 210 33.40 3.63 -1.42
C GLU A 210 32.10 3.11 -0.80
N LEU A 211 31.50 3.86 0.14
CA LEU A 211 30.22 3.49 0.74
C LEU A 211 29.06 3.66 -0.25
N ASN A 212 29.06 4.71 -1.08
CA ASN A 212 28.08 4.87 -2.16
C ASN A 212 28.16 3.72 -3.17
N GLU A 213 29.37 3.27 -3.54
CA GLU A 213 29.55 2.09 -4.40
C GLU A 213 29.01 0.81 -3.75
N LEU A 214 29.17 0.65 -2.43
CA LEU A 214 28.59 -0.47 -1.70
C LEU A 214 27.06 -0.40 -1.69
N ALA A 215 26.47 0.76 -1.40
CA ALA A 215 25.03 0.97 -1.40
C ALA A 215 24.41 0.63 -2.77
N ALA A 216 25.01 1.12 -3.86
CA ALA A 216 24.53 0.91 -5.23
C ALA A 216 24.48 -0.59 -5.66
N ASN A 217 25.19 -1.47 -4.96
CA ASN A 217 25.24 -2.91 -5.26
C ASN A 217 24.53 -3.77 -4.18
N GLU A 218 23.97 -3.17 -3.14
CA GLU A 218 23.33 -3.89 -2.03
C GLU A 218 21.85 -4.17 -2.36
N THR A 219 21.47 -5.45 -2.33
CA THR A 219 20.10 -5.90 -2.62
C THR A 219 19.31 -6.22 -1.36
N ASN A 220 19.97 -6.24 -0.20
CA ASN A 220 19.30 -6.39 1.08
C ASN A 220 18.90 -5.01 1.63
N PRO A 221 17.60 -4.69 1.74
CA PRO A 221 17.14 -3.37 2.18
C PRO A 221 17.68 -2.96 3.55
N GLY A 222 17.72 -3.89 4.50
CA GLY A 222 18.21 -3.60 5.85
C GLY A 222 19.70 -3.27 5.90
N LYS A 223 20.51 -3.80 4.97
CA LYS A 223 21.92 -3.43 4.84
C LYS A 223 22.10 -2.11 4.07
N LEU A 224 21.33 -1.92 3.00
CA LEU A 224 21.32 -0.69 2.22
C LEU A 224 21.04 0.52 3.12
N PHE A 225 19.93 0.49 3.87
CA PHE A 225 19.57 1.57 4.79
C PHE A 225 20.66 1.81 5.85
N ALA A 226 21.33 0.75 6.30
CA ALA A 226 22.41 0.88 7.26
C ALA A 226 23.65 1.58 6.69
N ILE A 227 23.95 1.35 5.41
CA ILE A 227 25.02 2.04 4.69
C ILE A 227 24.64 3.50 4.47
N ASP A 228 23.41 3.81 4.04
CA ASP A 228 22.95 5.20 3.87
C ASP A 228 23.03 6.00 5.16
N ASN A 229 22.55 5.40 6.26
CA ASN A 229 22.61 6.02 7.58
C ASN A 229 24.06 6.27 8.02
N LEU A 230 24.99 5.36 7.69
CA LEU A 230 26.42 5.56 7.94
C LEU A 230 26.95 6.76 7.12
N ILE A 231 26.65 6.81 5.81
CA ILE A 231 27.05 7.92 4.93
C ILE A 231 26.57 9.26 5.51
N ILE A 232 25.28 9.37 5.85
CA ILE A 232 24.69 10.58 6.42
C ILE A 232 25.37 10.94 7.75
N SER A 233 25.66 9.95 8.60
CA SER A 233 26.32 10.17 9.91
C SER A 233 27.75 10.71 9.79
N MET A 234 28.41 10.48 8.65
CA MET A 234 29.75 11.02 8.37
C MET A 234 29.73 12.52 8.02
N ASN A 235 28.54 13.11 7.87
CA ASN A 235 28.33 14.51 7.51
C ASN A 235 29.10 14.92 6.23
N PRO A 236 28.82 14.28 5.08
CA PRO A 236 29.53 14.54 3.85
C PRO A 236 29.30 15.98 3.34
N PRO A 237 30.23 16.54 2.55
CA PRO A 237 30.06 17.86 1.95
C PRO A 237 28.77 17.97 1.12
N ASP A 238 28.44 16.92 0.35
CA ASP A 238 27.20 16.80 -0.42
C ASP A 238 26.13 16.06 0.39
N MET A 239 25.63 16.73 1.43
CA MET A 239 24.58 16.19 2.31
C MET A 239 23.23 16.05 1.57
N PHE A 240 22.94 16.95 0.63
CA PHE A 240 21.71 16.91 -0.15
C PHE A 240 21.59 15.60 -0.92
N LYS A 241 22.62 15.22 -1.68
CA LYS A 241 22.61 13.99 -2.48
C LYS A 241 22.58 12.73 -1.63
N ALA A 242 23.31 12.70 -0.52
CA ALA A 242 23.29 11.56 0.40
C ALA A 242 21.88 11.30 0.95
N ARG A 243 21.15 12.36 1.36
CA ARG A 243 19.77 12.23 1.83
C ARG A 243 18.79 11.92 0.70
N PHE A 244 18.99 12.49 -0.48
CA PHE A 244 18.17 12.19 -1.65
C PHE A 244 18.25 10.70 -2.03
N HIS A 245 19.45 10.11 -2.08
CA HIS A 245 19.61 8.67 -2.36
C HIS A 245 18.88 7.83 -1.31
N ARG A 246 19.08 8.13 -0.03
CA ARG A 246 18.38 7.44 1.05
C ARG A 246 16.86 7.53 0.91
N ALA A 247 16.34 8.71 0.59
CA ALA A 247 14.91 8.91 0.40
C ALA A 247 14.36 8.08 -0.77
N ALA A 248 15.12 7.99 -1.87
CA ALA A 248 14.78 7.14 -3.00
C ALA A 248 14.82 5.64 -2.65
N ASP A 249 15.78 5.21 -1.82
CA ASP A 249 15.86 3.82 -1.35
C ASP A 249 14.69 3.48 -0.41
N LEU A 250 14.34 4.36 0.52
CA LEU A 250 13.15 4.19 1.37
C LEU A 250 11.88 4.07 0.50
N GLU A 251 11.77 4.92 -0.51
CA GLU A 251 10.65 4.90 -1.45
C GLU A 251 10.58 3.58 -2.24
N LEU A 252 11.71 3.08 -2.75
CA LEU A 252 11.81 1.81 -3.47
C LEU A 252 11.32 0.61 -2.65
N TYR A 253 11.43 0.69 -1.32
CA TYR A 253 10.93 -0.33 -0.40
C TYR A 253 9.60 0.06 0.27
N LEU A 254 8.88 1.01 -0.32
CA LEU A 254 7.50 1.39 0.05
C LEU A 254 7.37 2.00 1.44
N LEU A 255 8.47 2.52 1.99
CA LEU A 255 8.50 3.27 3.24
C LEU A 255 8.25 4.75 2.95
N TYR A 256 7.06 5.06 2.44
CA TYR A 256 6.74 6.40 1.92
C TYR A 256 6.71 7.47 2.98
N ASP A 257 6.24 7.17 4.18
CA ASP A 257 6.23 8.15 5.28
C ASP A 257 7.67 8.53 5.66
N GLU A 258 8.57 7.56 5.77
CA GLU A 258 10.01 7.80 5.98
C GLU A 258 10.67 8.49 4.79
N ALA A 259 10.33 8.11 3.55
CA ALA A 259 10.85 8.75 2.35
C ALA A 259 10.44 10.22 2.26
N ILE A 260 9.19 10.56 2.60
CA ILE A 260 8.69 11.94 2.67
C ILE A 260 9.53 12.75 3.67
N GLU A 261 9.73 12.22 4.88
CA GLU A 261 10.57 12.89 5.88
C GLU A 261 12.01 13.07 5.37
N GLU A 262 12.57 12.07 4.71
CA GLU A 262 13.95 12.11 4.26
C GLU A 262 14.15 13.04 3.05
N TYR A 263 13.20 13.11 2.10
CA TYR A 263 13.20 14.12 1.04
C TYR A 263 13.09 15.54 1.61
N GLN A 264 12.27 15.75 2.65
CA GLN A 264 12.21 17.04 3.33
C GLN A 264 13.55 17.41 3.99
N ARG A 265 14.22 16.45 4.63
CA ARG A 265 15.57 16.64 5.19
C ARG A 265 16.60 16.90 4.09
N ALA A 266 16.51 16.22 2.95
CA ALA A 266 17.36 16.49 1.80
C ALA A 266 17.19 17.95 1.33
N LEU A 267 15.95 18.40 1.11
CA LEU A 267 15.66 19.78 0.69
C LEU A 267 16.11 20.84 1.70
N ALA A 268 16.21 20.50 2.99
CA ALA A 268 16.74 21.38 4.02
C ALA A 268 18.28 21.54 3.96
N CYS A 269 18.98 20.67 3.23
CA CYS A 269 20.43 20.69 3.04
C CYS A 269 20.87 21.27 1.69
N VAL A 270 19.93 21.67 0.82
CA VAL A 270 20.20 22.19 -0.53
C VAL A 270 21.06 23.45 -0.47
N THR A 271 22.14 23.44 -1.24
CA THR A 271 23.00 24.61 -1.52
C THR A 271 22.51 25.36 -2.75
N ASP A 272 23.10 26.53 -3.04
CA ASP A 272 22.78 27.25 -4.27
C ASP A 272 23.27 26.51 -5.53
N GLU A 273 24.36 25.74 -5.42
CA GLU A 273 24.87 24.90 -6.52
C GLU A 273 23.90 23.76 -6.84
N ASP A 274 23.27 23.16 -5.82
CA ASP A 274 22.31 22.07 -5.98
C ASP A 274 21.06 22.49 -6.75
N LYS A 275 20.62 23.75 -6.62
CA LYS A 275 19.36 24.23 -7.24
C LYS A 275 19.40 24.21 -8.76
N ASP A 276 20.60 24.23 -9.35
CA ASP A 276 20.77 24.12 -10.79
C ASP A 276 20.84 22.67 -11.30
N SER A 277 20.82 21.69 -10.39
CA SER A 277 20.89 20.26 -10.72
C SER A 277 19.51 19.64 -11.03
N ASP A 278 19.49 18.65 -11.91
CA ASP A 278 18.29 17.82 -12.18
C ASP A 278 17.85 17.03 -10.94
N THR A 279 18.80 16.71 -10.04
CA THR A 279 18.53 16.03 -8.76
C THR A 279 17.66 16.89 -7.83
N TYR A 280 17.88 18.21 -7.79
CA TYR A 280 17.02 19.12 -7.03
C TYR A 280 15.58 19.09 -7.52
N LEU A 281 15.38 19.24 -8.83
CA LEU A 281 14.04 19.22 -9.41
C LEU A 281 13.37 17.85 -9.20
N THR A 282 14.12 16.76 -9.38
CA THR A 282 13.65 15.39 -9.13
C THR A 282 13.23 15.18 -7.67
N CYS A 283 14.00 15.71 -6.71
CA CYS A 283 13.67 15.66 -5.29
C CYS A 283 12.33 16.36 -4.98
N LEU A 284 12.10 17.54 -5.57
CA LEU A 284 10.83 18.27 -5.43
C LEU A 284 9.64 17.46 -5.95
N PHE A 285 9.76 16.91 -7.16
CA PHE A 285 8.69 16.12 -7.78
C PHE A 285 8.45 14.79 -7.07
N ASN A 286 9.49 14.10 -6.60
CA ASN A 286 9.33 12.88 -5.81
C ASN A 286 8.59 13.16 -4.50
N LEU A 287 8.98 14.21 -3.78
CA LEU A 287 8.27 14.62 -2.57
C LEU A 287 6.82 15.00 -2.86
N GLN A 288 6.57 15.81 -3.88
CA GLN A 288 5.21 16.20 -4.27
C GLN A 288 4.35 14.97 -4.59
N ARG A 289 4.86 14.06 -5.43
CA ARG A 289 4.16 12.84 -5.81
C ARG A 289 3.85 11.98 -4.59
N LEU A 290 4.79 11.79 -3.67
CA LEU A 290 4.53 11.00 -2.45
C LEU A 290 3.50 11.65 -1.53
N LEU A 291 3.49 12.98 -1.41
CA LEU A 291 2.47 13.70 -0.65
C LEU A 291 1.08 13.55 -1.26
N GLU A 292 0.97 13.65 -2.59
CA GLU A 292 -0.28 13.33 -3.30
C GLU A 292 -0.69 11.88 -3.08
N PHE A 293 0.24 10.96 -3.30
CA PHE A 293 -0.01 9.53 -3.27
C PHE A 293 -0.49 9.04 -1.90
N THR A 294 0.12 9.57 -0.83
CA THR A 294 -0.23 9.24 0.55
C THR A 294 -1.40 10.05 1.11
N GLY A 295 -2.11 10.81 0.27
CA GLY A 295 -3.30 11.57 0.66
C GLY A 295 -3.02 12.82 1.50
N LYS A 296 -1.78 13.28 1.58
CA LYS A 296 -1.36 14.48 2.34
C LYS A 296 -1.58 15.75 1.49
N TYR A 297 -2.79 15.92 0.97
CA TYR A 297 -3.11 16.88 -0.11
C TYR A 297 -2.78 18.34 0.20
N PHE A 298 -2.95 18.80 1.44
CA PHE A 298 -2.54 20.16 1.82
C PHE A 298 -1.05 20.39 1.58
N LEU A 299 -0.19 19.49 2.07
CA LEU A 299 1.26 19.57 1.87
C LEU A 299 1.63 19.31 0.41
N GLY A 300 0.94 18.37 -0.25
CA GLY A 300 1.13 18.08 -1.66
C GLY A 300 0.84 19.29 -2.55
N TRP A 301 -0.21 20.05 -2.24
CA TRP A 301 -0.55 21.29 -2.94
C TRP A 301 0.55 22.34 -2.81
N GLU A 302 1.03 22.61 -1.59
CA GLU A 302 2.14 23.54 -1.35
C GLU A 302 3.41 23.12 -2.12
N MET A 303 3.69 21.81 -2.15
CA MET A 303 4.83 21.29 -2.90
C MET A 303 4.65 21.38 -4.41
N ALA A 304 3.45 21.12 -4.92
CA ALA A 304 3.15 21.32 -6.33
C ALA A 304 3.32 22.80 -6.74
N GLN A 305 2.98 23.76 -5.87
CA GLN A 305 3.22 25.19 -6.16
C GLN A 305 4.71 25.50 -6.22
N ARG A 306 5.52 24.89 -5.35
CA ARG A 306 6.98 24.99 -5.41
C ARG A 306 7.53 24.37 -6.69
N CYS A 307 7.10 23.16 -7.06
CA CYS A 307 7.49 22.53 -8.32
C CYS A 307 7.17 23.44 -9.51
N LEU A 308 5.94 23.97 -9.59
CA LEU A 308 5.51 24.88 -10.65
C LEU A 308 6.42 26.14 -10.76
N ALA A 309 6.84 26.70 -9.63
CA ALA A 309 7.69 27.88 -9.57
C ALA A 309 9.14 27.60 -10.01
N GLU A 310 9.67 26.42 -9.68
CA GLU A 310 11.05 26.00 -9.96
C GLU A 310 11.21 25.39 -11.37
N SER A 311 10.11 24.89 -11.95
CA SER A 311 10.09 24.28 -13.28
C SER A 311 10.40 25.26 -14.40
N LYS A 312 11.26 24.84 -15.33
CA LYS A 312 11.69 25.65 -16.50
C LYS A 312 10.88 25.33 -17.77
N THR A 313 10.48 24.08 -17.95
CA THR A 313 9.78 23.60 -19.15
C THR A 313 8.26 23.73 -19.01
N ILE A 314 7.52 23.62 -20.13
CA ILE A 314 6.05 23.60 -20.07
C ILE A 314 5.56 22.27 -19.49
N GLU A 315 6.26 21.20 -19.83
CA GLU A 315 6.01 19.83 -19.41
C GLU A 315 6.09 19.70 -17.89
N ASP A 316 7.19 20.14 -17.27
CA ASP A 316 7.35 20.05 -15.81
C ASP A 316 6.34 20.95 -15.07
N LYS A 317 6.04 22.13 -15.62
CA LYS A 317 4.99 23.00 -15.07
C LYS A 317 3.63 22.33 -15.14
N PHE A 318 3.34 21.63 -16.24
CA PHE A 318 2.10 20.90 -16.38
C PHE A 318 1.99 19.75 -15.38
N ILE A 319 3.05 18.97 -15.14
CA ILE A 319 3.05 17.88 -14.13
C ILE A 319 2.64 18.43 -12.75
N ALA A 320 3.19 19.58 -12.35
CA ALA A 320 2.83 20.22 -11.09
C ALA A 320 1.35 20.67 -11.05
N ILE A 321 0.84 21.22 -12.16
CA ILE A 321 -0.57 21.65 -12.26
C ILE A 321 -1.52 20.45 -12.30
N GLU A 322 -1.17 19.38 -13.01
CA GLU A 322 -1.94 18.16 -13.08
C GLU A 322 -2.08 17.53 -11.70
N SER A 323 -1.00 17.49 -10.93
CA SER A 323 -1.02 17.05 -9.53
C SER A 323 -2.01 17.87 -8.68
N MET A 324 -2.01 19.20 -8.85
CA MET A 324 -2.99 20.07 -8.18
C MET A 324 -4.44 19.74 -8.59
N LEU A 325 -4.69 19.47 -9.88
CA LEU A 325 -6.01 19.09 -10.39
C LEU A 325 -6.46 17.74 -9.82
N ILE A 326 -5.55 16.75 -9.77
CA ILE A 326 -5.81 15.43 -9.19
C ILE A 326 -6.20 15.57 -7.71
N MET A 327 -5.36 16.22 -6.90
CA MET A 327 -5.63 16.39 -5.46
C MET A 327 -6.94 17.15 -5.22
N ALA A 328 -7.13 18.30 -5.88
CA ALA A 328 -8.32 19.13 -5.68
C ALA A 328 -9.62 18.44 -6.12
N SER A 329 -9.58 17.67 -7.22
CA SER A 329 -10.75 16.93 -7.68
C SER A 329 -11.12 15.76 -6.77
N ARG A 330 -10.12 15.05 -6.22
CA ARG A 330 -10.31 13.98 -5.21
C ARG A 330 -10.96 14.50 -3.93
N GLU A 331 -10.61 15.72 -3.51
CA GLU A 331 -11.26 16.40 -2.37
C GLU A 331 -12.64 17.00 -2.73
N GLY A 332 -13.07 16.96 -3.99
CA GLY A 332 -14.28 17.63 -4.45
C GLY A 332 -14.20 19.16 -4.34
N ASN A 333 -12.99 19.72 -4.22
CA ASN A 333 -12.76 21.14 -3.99
C ASN A 333 -12.74 21.92 -5.31
N THR A 334 -13.92 22.40 -5.71
CA THR A 334 -14.12 23.12 -6.96
C THR A 334 -13.30 24.42 -7.06
N GLU A 335 -13.03 25.10 -5.93
CA GLU A 335 -12.26 26.35 -5.93
C GLU A 335 -10.78 26.09 -6.21
N LEU A 336 -10.22 25.02 -5.64
CA LEU A 336 -8.84 24.62 -5.92
C LEU A 336 -8.68 24.11 -7.35
N VAL A 337 -9.66 23.40 -7.90
CA VAL A 337 -9.66 23.03 -9.32
C VAL A 337 -9.64 24.28 -10.22
N GLU A 338 -10.45 25.30 -9.91
CA GLU A 338 -10.42 26.57 -10.65
C GLU A 338 -9.06 27.26 -10.58
N LYS A 339 -8.44 27.27 -9.39
CA LYS A 339 -7.10 27.84 -9.19
C LYS A 339 -6.05 27.11 -10.03
N ALA A 340 -6.06 25.78 -10.04
CA ALA A 340 -5.13 24.98 -10.85
C ALA A 340 -5.34 25.19 -12.36
N LEU A 341 -6.59 25.28 -12.82
CA LEU A 341 -6.91 25.63 -14.21
C LEU A 341 -6.44 27.04 -14.59
N GLY A 342 -6.42 27.98 -13.62
CA GLY A 342 -5.83 29.30 -13.77
C GLY A 342 -4.33 29.24 -14.07
N TYR A 343 -3.57 28.46 -13.28
CA TYR A 343 -2.15 28.23 -13.55
C TYR A 343 -1.90 27.65 -14.94
N TYR A 344 -2.73 26.71 -15.40
CA TYR A 344 -2.63 26.18 -16.75
C TYR A 344 -2.87 27.26 -17.82
N ALA A 345 -3.88 28.12 -17.64
CA ALA A 345 -4.18 29.19 -18.59
C ALA A 345 -3.01 30.19 -18.73
N ASP A 346 -2.29 30.45 -17.63
CA ASP A 346 -1.12 31.33 -17.63
C ASP A 346 0.06 30.77 -18.44
N LEU A 347 0.13 29.45 -18.64
CA LEU A 347 1.15 28.82 -19.50
C LEU A 347 0.99 29.13 -20.99
N LYS A 348 -0.21 29.55 -21.43
CA LYS A 348 -0.51 29.90 -22.84
C LYS A 348 -0.08 28.80 -23.83
N THR A 349 -0.43 27.55 -23.51
CA THR A 349 -0.04 26.35 -24.27
C THR A 349 -1.24 25.45 -24.57
N ASP A 350 -1.08 24.59 -25.58
CA ASP A 350 -2.00 23.50 -25.91
C ASP A 350 -1.51 22.12 -25.39
N TYR A 351 -0.39 22.09 -24.68
CA TYR A 351 0.14 20.86 -24.08
C TYR A 351 -0.87 20.23 -23.12
N ALA A 352 -1.22 18.95 -23.32
CA ALA A 352 -2.20 18.22 -22.52
C ALA A 352 -3.60 18.89 -22.40
N LYS A 353 -4.01 19.64 -23.43
CA LYS A 353 -5.31 20.34 -23.47
C LYS A 353 -6.52 19.43 -23.24
N ASP A 354 -6.44 18.17 -23.64
CA ASP A 354 -7.55 17.22 -23.54
C ASP A 354 -7.79 16.84 -22.06
N THR A 355 -6.72 16.53 -21.31
CA THR A 355 -6.76 16.33 -19.85
C THR A 355 -7.37 17.55 -19.14
N VAL A 356 -6.94 18.75 -19.52
CA VAL A 356 -7.48 20.00 -18.95
C VAL A 356 -8.95 20.19 -19.28
N GLN A 357 -9.38 19.77 -20.48
CA GLN A 357 -10.77 19.85 -20.90
C GLN A 357 -11.65 18.91 -20.08
N ASP A 358 -11.15 17.73 -19.68
CA ASP A 358 -11.86 16.80 -18.80
C ASP A 358 -12.09 17.41 -17.42
N TYR A 359 -11.08 18.03 -16.80
CA TYR A 359 -11.25 18.75 -15.53
C TYR A 359 -12.21 19.94 -15.63
N LYS A 360 -12.22 20.66 -16.75
CA LYS A 360 -13.22 21.72 -17.01
C LYS A 360 -14.64 21.17 -17.11
N ASN A 361 -14.82 19.99 -17.70
CA ASN A 361 -16.11 19.33 -17.80
C ASN A 361 -16.58 18.83 -16.42
N TRP A 362 -15.69 18.16 -15.69
CA TRP A 362 -15.93 17.74 -14.30
C TRP A 362 -16.38 18.93 -13.43
N LEU A 363 -15.67 20.06 -13.50
CA LEU A 363 -16.02 21.26 -12.72
C LEU A 363 -17.42 21.79 -13.06
N LYS A 364 -17.81 21.77 -14.33
CA LYS A 364 -19.16 22.18 -14.76
C LYS A 364 -20.24 21.25 -14.19
N GLU A 365 -19.98 19.95 -14.14
CA GLU A 365 -20.90 18.96 -13.58
C GLU A 365 -21.06 19.15 -12.07
N GLN A 366 -19.95 19.30 -11.34
CA GLN A 366 -19.98 19.52 -9.89
C GLN A 366 -20.75 20.79 -9.51
N LYS A 367 -20.63 21.86 -10.29
CA LYS A 367 -21.38 23.11 -10.06
C LYS A 367 -22.87 22.98 -10.32
N LYS A 368 -23.28 22.13 -11.27
CA LYS A 368 -24.71 21.86 -11.53
C LYS A 368 -25.35 21.05 -10.41
N ASN A 369 -24.61 20.12 -9.81
CA ASN A 369 -25.13 19.27 -8.72
C ASN A 369 -25.27 20.00 -7.37
N LYS A 370 -24.67 21.20 -7.22
CA LYS A 370 -24.79 22.06 -6.04
C LYS A 370 -25.91 23.11 -6.14
N GLN A 371 -26.58 23.23 -7.30
CA GLN A 371 -27.77 24.07 -7.52
C GLN A 371 -29.03 23.23 -7.39
#